data_AF-A0A8H3H041-F1
#
_entry.id   AF-A0A8H3H041-F1
#
_cell.length_a   1.000
_cell.length_b   1.000
_cell.length_c   1.000
_cell.angle_alpha   90.00
_cell.angle_beta   90.00
_cell.angle_gamma   90.00
#
_symmetry.space_group_name_H-M   'P 1'
#
loop_
_entity.id
_entity.type
_entity.pdbx_description
1 polymer ?
#
loop_
_entity_poly.entity_id
_entity_poly.type
_entity_poly.pdbx_seq_one_letter_code
_entity_poly.pdbx_strand_id
1 'polypeptide(L)'
;MLIDAKIRDSVFERSDSGRRREFIHWIEGFEQALRTQFTRPTTSEELRERLIDSLETFFAKSIILSATATYQVFCQFAPKFLYIVNNTTPLRPNGHTNTVSIAHLLESPLYKCTDYMFMDIVGSMVYGLPQVLEYNTDADLSCTRIHPVELLNCLPRRILVILAKINAYQYHGVGNWQELEQSLVCWEPRSGFEPKGLESWKSIAWVAPQEIWRHVLLTYLYLVSV
;
A
#
# COMPACT_ATOMS: atom_id res chain seq x y z
N MET A 1 -6.96 -1.22 16.39
CA MET A 1 -5.53 -0.84 16.56
C MET A 1 -4.69 -1.72 17.55
N LEU A 2 -4.93 -3.04 17.71
CA LEU A 2 -4.09 -3.88 18.61
C LEU A 2 -3.77 -5.29 18.09
N ILE A 3 -4.54 -5.81 17.12
CA ILE A 3 -4.40 -7.19 16.67
C ILE A 3 -3.24 -7.32 15.67
N ASP A 4 -3.20 -6.47 14.66
CA ASP A 4 -2.15 -6.51 13.62
C ASP A 4 -0.74 -6.27 14.19
N ALA A 5 -0.57 -5.29 15.09
CA ALA A 5 0.71 -5.06 15.78
C ALA A 5 1.13 -6.27 16.63
N LYS A 6 0.22 -6.85 17.40
CA LYS A 6 0.49 -8.06 18.20
C LYS A 6 0.85 -9.27 17.34
N ILE A 7 0.19 -9.43 16.18
CA ILE A 7 0.51 -10.49 15.23
C ILE A 7 1.93 -10.26 14.69
N ARG A 8 2.27 -9.05 14.22
CA ARG A 8 3.61 -8.74 13.73
C ARG A 8 4.68 -8.99 14.79
N ASP A 9 4.50 -8.47 16.00
CA ASP A 9 5.46 -8.65 17.10
C ASP A 9 5.71 -10.14 17.38
N SER A 10 4.65 -10.96 17.40
CA SER A 10 4.78 -12.39 17.63
C SER A 10 5.48 -13.17 16.51
N VAL A 11 5.31 -12.73 15.26
CA VAL A 11 5.98 -13.31 14.09
C VAL A 11 7.47 -12.97 14.13
N PHE A 12 7.83 -11.74 14.52
CA PHE A 12 9.23 -11.36 14.72
C PHE A 12 9.89 -12.10 15.89
N GLU A 13 9.13 -12.44 16.94
CA GLU A 13 9.60 -13.21 18.10
C GLU A 13 9.78 -14.72 17.83
N ARG A 14 9.47 -15.24 16.63
CA ARG A 14 9.60 -16.67 16.24
C ARG A 14 8.90 -17.69 17.17
N SER A 15 7.80 -17.32 17.81
CA SER A 15 6.99 -18.25 18.62
C SER A 15 5.91 -18.95 17.77
N ASP A 16 6.30 -19.67 16.73
CA ASP A 16 5.48 -19.81 15.50
C ASP A 16 4.31 -20.81 15.52
N SER A 17 4.23 -21.79 16.42
CA SER A 17 3.18 -22.85 16.30
C SER A 17 2.00 -22.71 17.27
N GLY A 18 2.21 -22.12 18.45
CA GLY A 18 1.18 -21.97 19.48
C GLY A 18 0.19 -20.83 19.20
N ARG A 19 0.71 -19.67 18.80
CA ARG A 19 -0.06 -18.41 18.70
C ARG A 19 -0.87 -18.28 17.41
N ARG A 20 -0.54 -19.01 16.34
CA ARG A 20 -1.27 -18.92 15.05
C ARG A 20 -2.77 -19.22 15.20
N ARG A 21 -3.13 -20.24 15.99
CA ARG A 21 -4.54 -20.59 16.26
C ARG A 21 -5.26 -19.49 17.05
N GLU A 22 -4.57 -18.87 18.00
CA GLU A 22 -5.11 -17.75 18.78
C GLU A 22 -5.38 -16.54 17.88
N PHE A 23 -4.47 -16.23 16.95
CA PHE A 23 -4.68 -15.13 16.00
C PHE A 23 -5.80 -15.39 15.02
N ILE A 24 -5.92 -16.62 14.49
CA ILE A 24 -7.06 -17.01 13.66
C ILE A 24 -8.35 -16.79 14.44
N HIS A 25 -8.42 -17.26 15.68
CA HIS A 25 -9.59 -17.08 16.54
C HIS A 25 -9.92 -15.60 16.79
N TRP A 26 -8.91 -14.75 17.04
CA TRP A 26 -9.13 -13.30 17.20
C TRP A 26 -9.63 -12.62 15.93
N ILE A 27 -9.09 -12.99 14.77
CA ILE A 27 -9.53 -12.47 13.47
C ILE A 27 -10.98 -12.88 13.21
N GLU A 28 -11.33 -14.15 13.42
CA GLU A 28 -12.70 -14.66 13.27
C GLU A 28 -13.66 -13.93 14.22
N GLY A 29 -13.28 -13.71 15.47
CA GLY A 29 -14.07 -12.94 16.43
C GLY A 29 -14.30 -11.49 15.98
N PHE A 30 -13.27 -10.85 15.44
CA PHE A 30 -13.39 -9.48 14.92
C PHE A 30 -14.24 -9.43 13.64
N GLU A 31 -14.11 -10.40 12.74
CA GLU A 31 -14.99 -10.53 11.58
C GLU A 31 -16.45 -10.71 11.96
N GLN A 32 -16.73 -11.57 12.94
CA GLN A 32 -18.07 -11.80 13.45
C GLN A 32 -18.64 -10.48 13.98
N ALA A 33 -17.86 -9.75 14.79
CA ALA A 33 -18.25 -8.44 15.30
C ALA A 33 -18.55 -7.45 14.16
N LEU A 34 -17.67 -7.33 13.17
CA LEU A 34 -17.91 -6.49 12.00
C LEU A 34 -19.17 -6.89 11.24
N ARG A 35 -19.39 -8.18 10.98
CA ARG A 35 -20.61 -8.68 10.30
C ARG A 35 -21.86 -8.26 11.05
N THR A 36 -21.87 -8.39 12.38
CA THR A 36 -23.01 -7.94 13.19
C THR A 36 -23.19 -6.42 13.23
N GLN A 37 -22.12 -5.65 13.03
CA GLN A 37 -22.24 -4.21 12.86
C GLN A 37 -22.86 -3.90 11.49
N PHE A 38 -22.36 -4.48 10.40
CA PHE A 38 -22.86 -4.24 9.04
C PHE A 38 -24.36 -4.54 8.83
N THR A 39 -24.98 -5.41 9.63
CA THR A 39 -26.43 -5.67 9.56
C THR A 39 -27.29 -4.57 10.18
N ARG A 40 -26.70 -3.64 10.94
CA ARG A 40 -27.43 -2.51 11.54
C ARG A 40 -27.64 -1.39 10.52
N PRO A 41 -28.83 -0.77 10.48
CA PRO A 41 -29.08 0.42 9.67
C PRO A 41 -28.02 1.48 9.96
N THR A 42 -27.48 2.09 8.91
CA THR A 42 -26.41 3.08 9.06
C THR A 42 -26.50 4.19 8.04
N THR A 43 -25.97 5.34 8.44
CA THR A 43 -25.65 6.45 7.56
C THR A 43 -24.43 6.12 6.68
N SER A 44 -24.22 6.91 5.63
CA SER A 44 -23.07 6.73 4.73
C SER A 44 -21.73 6.87 5.47
N GLU A 45 -21.64 7.78 6.45
CA GLU A 45 -20.44 8.00 7.24
C GLU A 45 -20.14 6.82 8.18
N GLU A 46 -21.15 6.30 8.88
CA GLU A 46 -20.97 5.12 9.74
C GLU A 46 -20.61 3.87 8.92
N LEU A 47 -21.17 3.73 7.72
CA LEU A 47 -20.78 2.67 6.79
C LEU A 47 -19.31 2.82 6.37
N ARG A 48 -18.87 4.05 6.07
CA ARG A 48 -17.47 4.36 5.73
C ARG A 48 -16.53 4.00 6.87
N GLU A 49 -16.83 4.38 8.11
CA GLU A 49 -16.05 4.03 9.29
C GLU A 49 -15.95 2.51 9.48
N ARG A 50 -17.06 1.79 9.37
CA ARG A 50 -17.06 0.31 9.45
C ARG A 50 -16.22 -0.35 8.36
N LEU A 51 -16.23 0.21 7.15
CA LEU A 51 -15.39 -0.27 6.05
C LEU A 51 -13.90 0.00 6.33
N ILE A 52 -13.57 1.15 6.91
CA ILE A 52 -12.20 1.47 7.37
C ILE A 52 -11.77 0.51 8.50
N ASP A 53 -12.66 0.12 9.39
CA ASP A 53 -12.36 -0.88 10.43
C ASP A 53 -12.14 -2.27 9.83
N SER A 54 -12.87 -2.62 8.78
CA SER A 54 -12.68 -3.88 8.06
C SER A 54 -11.33 -4.00 7.35
N LEU A 55 -10.64 -2.87 7.06
CA LEU A 55 -9.26 -2.89 6.58
C LEU A 55 -8.29 -3.47 7.64
N GLU A 56 -8.53 -3.28 8.95
CA GLU A 56 -7.66 -3.87 9.98
C GLU A 56 -7.70 -5.39 9.95
N THR A 57 -8.91 -5.94 9.78
CA THR A 57 -9.10 -7.39 9.67
C THR A 57 -8.45 -7.93 8.42
N PHE A 58 -8.58 -7.19 7.31
CA PHE A 58 -7.94 -7.51 6.06
C PHE A 58 -6.41 -7.59 6.21
N PHE A 59 -5.78 -6.57 6.82
CA PHE A 59 -4.33 -6.59 7.06
C PHE A 59 -3.91 -7.73 8.00
N ALA A 60 -4.62 -7.95 9.10
CA ALA A 60 -4.35 -9.05 10.01
C ALA A 60 -4.43 -10.43 9.30
N LYS A 61 -5.41 -10.63 8.42
CA LYS A 61 -5.53 -11.83 7.59
C LYS A 61 -4.33 -12.00 6.66
N SER A 62 -3.88 -10.91 6.02
CA SER A 62 -2.80 -10.97 5.05
C SER A 62 -1.49 -11.54 5.61
N ILE A 63 -1.26 -11.39 6.93
CA ILE A 63 -0.08 -11.91 7.63
C ILE A 63 -0.16 -13.44 7.84
N ILE A 64 -1.35 -14.01 7.99
CA ILE A 64 -1.54 -15.42 8.40
C ILE A 64 -1.88 -16.33 7.22
N LEU A 65 -2.55 -15.76 6.21
CA LEU A 65 -2.99 -16.47 5.02
C LEU A 65 -1.83 -16.73 4.06
N SER A 66 -2.00 -17.73 3.19
CA SER A 66 -1.08 -17.95 2.07
C SER A 66 -1.18 -16.78 1.09
N ALA A 67 -0.14 -16.56 0.27
CA ALA A 67 -0.14 -15.52 -0.77
C ALA A 67 -1.40 -15.57 -1.65
N THR A 68 -1.80 -16.77 -2.11
CA THR A 68 -3.02 -16.96 -2.92
C THR A 68 -4.29 -16.53 -2.18
N ALA A 69 -4.44 -16.94 -0.92
CA ALA A 69 -5.61 -16.59 -0.12
C ALA A 69 -5.63 -15.08 0.21
N THR A 70 -4.46 -14.49 0.52
CA THR A 70 -4.31 -13.05 0.72
C THR A 70 -4.74 -12.27 -0.52
N TYR A 71 -4.29 -12.68 -1.71
CA TYR A 71 -4.69 -12.04 -2.97
C TYR A 71 -6.20 -12.14 -3.23
N GLN A 72 -6.82 -13.30 -2.98
CA GLN A 72 -8.28 -13.45 -3.13
C GLN A 72 -9.05 -12.50 -2.20
N VAL A 73 -8.63 -12.39 -0.93
CA VAL A 73 -9.23 -11.43 0.00
C VAL A 73 -8.99 -9.99 -0.48
N PHE A 74 -7.81 -9.70 -1.04
CA PHE A 74 -7.47 -8.41 -1.64
C PHE A 74 -8.49 -8.00 -2.71
N CYS A 75 -8.73 -8.88 -3.70
CA CYS A 75 -9.69 -8.66 -4.77
C CYS A 75 -11.12 -8.51 -4.25
N GLN A 76 -11.52 -9.32 -3.27
CA GLN A 76 -12.85 -9.22 -2.65
C GLN A 76 -13.06 -7.91 -1.90
N PHE A 77 -11.98 -7.30 -1.38
CA PHE A 77 -12.04 -6.05 -0.67
C PHE A 77 -12.07 -4.82 -1.59
N ALA A 78 -11.57 -4.94 -2.83
CA ALA A 78 -11.44 -3.82 -3.76
C ALA A 78 -12.72 -2.97 -3.94
N PRO A 79 -13.93 -3.54 -4.09
CA PRO A 79 -15.15 -2.74 -4.20
C PRO A 79 -15.45 -1.91 -2.95
N LYS A 80 -15.14 -2.44 -1.76
CA LYS A 80 -15.28 -1.73 -0.49
C LYS A 80 -14.29 -0.59 -0.38
N PHE A 81 -13.05 -0.83 -0.79
CA PHE A 81 -12.03 0.21 -0.86
C PHE A 81 -12.46 1.35 -1.79
N LEU A 82 -12.92 1.04 -3.01
CA LEU A 82 -13.43 2.05 -3.94
C LEU A 82 -14.61 2.82 -3.36
N TYR A 83 -15.50 2.16 -2.62
CA TYR A 83 -16.57 2.85 -1.89
C TYR A 83 -16.02 3.87 -0.88
N ILE A 84 -15.02 3.50 -0.06
CA ILE A 84 -14.40 4.42 0.92
C ILE A 84 -13.81 5.63 0.21
N VAL A 85 -13.00 5.40 -0.83
CA VAL A 85 -12.30 6.45 -1.59
C VAL A 85 -13.30 7.37 -2.29
N ASN A 86 -14.29 6.81 -2.99
CA ASN A 86 -15.27 7.60 -3.75
C ASN A 86 -16.18 8.46 -2.86
N ASN A 87 -16.48 8.01 -1.64
CA ASN A 87 -17.32 8.75 -0.70
C ASN A 87 -16.52 9.70 0.20
N THR A 88 -15.21 9.84 -0.02
CA THR A 88 -14.38 10.83 0.67
C THR A 88 -14.05 11.97 -0.33
N THR A 89 -14.77 13.10 -0.25
CA THR A 89 -14.64 14.25 -1.17
C THR A 89 -13.31 15.02 -1.03
N PRO A 90 -12.72 15.65 -2.07
CA PRO A 90 -12.84 15.40 -3.51
C PRO A 90 -11.54 14.70 -3.98
N LEU A 91 -11.43 13.38 -3.84
CA LEU A 91 -10.29 12.61 -4.39
C LEU A 91 -10.35 12.48 -5.94
N ARG A 92 -11.10 13.36 -6.62
CA ARG A 92 -11.42 13.27 -8.05
C ARG A 92 -10.83 14.48 -8.81
N PRO A 93 -9.66 14.34 -9.46
CA PRO A 93 -9.32 15.22 -10.56
C PRO A 93 -10.20 14.81 -11.74
N ASN A 94 -11.17 15.67 -12.09
CA ASN A 94 -11.98 15.61 -13.30
C ASN A 94 -12.69 14.26 -13.63
N GLY A 95 -13.98 14.21 -13.32
CA GLY A 95 -14.96 13.79 -14.32
C GLY A 95 -15.21 12.30 -14.51
N HIS A 96 -14.27 11.46 -14.97
CA HIS A 96 -14.70 10.25 -15.71
C HIS A 96 -13.89 8.95 -15.58
N THR A 97 -12.98 8.79 -14.63
CA THR A 97 -12.19 7.56 -14.55
C THR A 97 -12.40 6.81 -13.24
N ASN A 98 -12.55 5.48 -13.31
CA ASN A 98 -12.58 4.56 -12.17
C ASN A 98 -11.20 4.45 -11.47
N THR A 99 -10.32 5.43 -11.70
CA THR A 99 -8.92 5.45 -11.30
C THR A 99 -8.76 6.13 -9.95
N VAL A 100 -7.94 5.55 -9.09
CA VAL A 100 -7.65 6.05 -7.75
C VAL A 100 -6.39 6.91 -7.78
N SER A 101 -6.46 8.15 -7.31
CA SER A 101 -5.28 9.04 -7.32
C SER A 101 -4.30 8.72 -6.20
N ILE A 102 -3.07 8.37 -6.56
CA ILE A 102 -2.00 8.09 -5.59
C ILE A 102 -1.67 9.34 -4.75
N ALA A 103 -1.51 10.49 -5.40
CA ALA A 103 -1.16 11.73 -4.71
C ALA A 103 -2.20 12.09 -3.65
N HIS A 104 -3.49 12.00 -3.99
CA HIS A 104 -4.54 12.33 -3.04
C HIS A 104 -4.62 11.32 -1.88
N LEU A 105 -4.39 10.02 -2.12
CA LEU A 105 -4.31 9.04 -1.03
C LEU A 105 -3.11 9.26 -0.10
N LEU A 106 -1.99 9.76 -0.63
CA LEU A 106 -0.81 10.14 0.16
C LEU A 106 -1.01 11.45 0.93
N GLU A 107 -2.01 12.26 0.59
CA GLU A 107 -2.37 13.49 1.30
C GLU A 107 -3.56 13.29 2.26
N SER A 108 -4.28 12.19 2.10
CA SER A 108 -5.46 11.86 2.89
C SER A 108 -5.09 11.42 4.31
N PRO A 109 -5.89 11.76 5.34
CA PRO A 109 -5.75 11.19 6.67
C PRO A 109 -6.11 9.68 6.74
N LEU A 110 -6.62 9.10 5.65
CA LEU A 110 -7.02 7.70 5.56
C LEU A 110 -5.83 6.75 5.37
N TYR A 111 -4.93 6.69 6.35
CA TYR A 111 -3.69 5.90 6.28
C TYR A 111 -3.92 4.43 5.88
N LYS A 112 -4.99 3.78 6.36
CA LYS A 112 -5.33 2.39 5.99
C LYS A 112 -5.64 2.25 4.49
N CYS A 113 -6.19 3.28 3.85
CA CYS A 113 -6.41 3.27 2.41
C CYS A 113 -5.08 3.42 1.66
N THR A 114 -4.17 4.24 2.18
CA THR A 114 -2.81 4.35 1.63
C THR A 114 -2.04 3.04 1.76
N ASP A 115 -2.21 2.31 2.87
CA ASP A 115 -1.64 0.97 3.06
C ASP A 115 -2.22 -0.05 2.07
N TYR A 116 -3.52 -0.01 1.80
CA TYR A 116 -4.16 -0.87 0.80
C TYR A 116 -3.58 -0.60 -0.59
N MET A 117 -3.52 0.67 -1.01
CA MET A 117 -2.90 1.08 -2.27
C MET A 117 -1.44 0.59 -2.36
N PHE A 118 -0.66 0.79 -1.29
CA PHE A 118 0.72 0.31 -1.24
C PHE A 118 0.80 -1.20 -1.45
N MET A 119 -0.05 -1.97 -0.75
CA MET A 119 -0.10 -3.42 -0.90
C MET A 119 -0.54 -3.87 -2.30
N ASP A 120 -1.45 -3.15 -2.96
CA ASP A 120 -1.85 -3.46 -4.34
C ASP A 120 -0.68 -3.27 -5.31
N ILE A 121 0.00 -2.12 -5.21
CA ILE A 121 1.09 -1.75 -6.10
C ILE A 121 2.30 -2.68 -5.90
N VAL A 122 2.73 -2.88 -4.66
CA VAL A 122 3.87 -3.75 -4.35
C VAL A 122 3.50 -5.22 -4.55
N GLY A 123 2.27 -5.60 -4.18
CA GLY A 123 1.76 -6.96 -4.37
C GLY A 123 1.71 -7.36 -5.83
N SER A 124 1.32 -6.46 -6.74
CA SER A 124 1.35 -6.69 -8.19
C SER A 124 2.75 -7.11 -8.68
N MET A 125 3.79 -6.42 -8.22
CA MET A 125 5.19 -6.79 -8.51
C MET A 125 5.58 -8.13 -7.87
N VAL A 126 5.30 -8.30 -6.58
CA VAL A 126 5.72 -9.49 -5.81
C VAL A 126 5.04 -10.76 -6.30
N TYR A 127 3.76 -10.69 -6.66
CA TYR A 127 2.99 -11.84 -7.11
C TYR A 127 3.03 -12.04 -8.63
N GLY A 128 3.55 -11.07 -9.40
CA GLY A 128 3.49 -11.12 -10.85
C GLY A 128 2.05 -11.16 -11.35
N LEU A 129 1.17 -10.35 -10.75
CA LEU A 129 -0.24 -10.22 -11.12
C LEU A 129 -0.59 -8.76 -11.43
N PRO A 130 -1.62 -8.47 -12.24
CA PRO A 130 -2.10 -7.10 -12.42
C PRO A 130 -2.51 -6.47 -11.09
N GLN A 131 -2.33 -5.15 -11.00
CA GLN A 131 -2.93 -4.35 -9.94
C GLN A 131 -4.44 -4.57 -9.95
N VAL A 132 -5.03 -4.64 -8.76
CA VAL A 132 -6.48 -4.83 -8.63
C VAL A 132 -7.22 -3.53 -8.97
N LEU A 133 -6.58 -2.39 -8.73
CA LEU A 133 -7.14 -1.07 -9.04
C LEU A 133 -6.26 -0.34 -10.05
N GLU A 134 -6.90 0.50 -10.86
CA GLU A 134 -6.20 1.45 -11.72
C GLU A 134 -5.83 2.69 -10.91
N TYR A 135 -4.57 3.10 -10.99
CA TYR A 135 -4.07 4.26 -10.26
C TYR A 135 -3.74 5.43 -11.20
N ASN A 136 -4.19 6.62 -10.84
CA ASN A 136 -3.73 7.84 -11.50
C ASN A 136 -2.36 8.24 -10.94
N THR A 137 -1.37 8.26 -11.82
CA THR A 137 0.05 8.52 -11.56
C THR A 137 0.54 9.89 -12.04
N ASP A 138 -0.35 10.75 -12.53
CA ASP A 138 0.00 12.02 -13.21
C ASP A 138 0.03 13.22 -12.26
N ALA A 139 -0.42 13.04 -11.02
CA ALA A 139 -0.48 14.10 -10.04
C ALA A 139 0.89 14.47 -9.47
N ASP A 140 1.07 15.75 -9.15
CA ASP A 140 2.29 16.27 -8.55
C ASP A 140 2.50 15.68 -7.14
N LEU A 141 3.72 15.22 -6.86
CA LEU A 141 4.14 14.63 -5.59
C LEU A 141 5.08 15.57 -4.81
N SER A 142 5.06 16.86 -5.13
CA SER A 142 5.90 17.94 -4.55
C SER A 142 5.70 18.20 -3.05
N CYS A 143 4.96 17.33 -2.34
CA CYS A 143 4.74 17.42 -0.91
C CYS A 143 6.05 17.49 -0.11
N THR A 144 6.07 18.42 0.84
CA THR A 144 7.20 18.76 1.72
C THR A 144 7.27 17.92 2.99
N ARG A 145 6.45 16.87 3.12
CA ARG A 145 6.40 15.98 4.30
C ARG A 145 6.56 14.52 3.91
N ILE A 146 7.26 13.75 4.74
CA ILE A 146 7.37 12.29 4.60
C ILE A 146 6.04 11.68 5.04
N HIS A 147 5.40 10.89 4.18
CA HIS A 147 4.20 10.17 4.54
C HIS A 147 4.54 8.95 5.41
N PRO A 148 3.73 8.56 6.41
CA PRO A 148 3.97 7.37 7.23
C PRO A 148 4.24 6.09 6.42
N VAL A 149 3.55 5.89 5.30
CA VAL A 149 3.80 4.76 4.38
C VAL A 149 5.21 4.76 3.80
N GLU A 150 5.76 5.94 3.48
CA GLU A 150 7.14 6.07 2.99
C GLU A 150 8.13 5.69 4.09
N LEU A 151 7.87 6.14 5.32
CA LEU A 151 8.71 5.89 6.48
C LEU A 151 8.71 4.40 6.88
N LEU A 152 7.54 3.78 6.97
CA LEU A 152 7.38 2.40 7.44
C LEU A 152 7.93 1.38 6.44
N ASN A 153 7.82 1.67 5.14
CA ASN A 153 8.25 0.75 4.08
C ASN A 153 9.60 1.13 3.47
N CYS A 154 10.19 2.23 3.92
CA CYS A 154 11.38 2.86 3.35
C CYS A 154 11.29 3.07 1.81
N LEU A 155 10.07 3.15 1.28
CA LEU A 155 9.80 3.29 -0.16
C LEU A 155 9.39 4.74 -0.43
N PRO A 156 10.24 5.55 -1.08
CA PRO A 156 9.90 6.92 -1.41
C PRO A 156 8.67 6.97 -2.32
N ARG A 157 7.76 7.94 -2.11
CA ARG A 157 6.52 8.04 -2.90
C ARG A 157 6.74 8.10 -4.41
N ARG A 158 7.85 8.72 -4.84
CA ARG A 158 8.20 8.83 -6.26
C ARG A 158 8.56 7.45 -6.83
N ILE A 159 9.26 6.63 -6.06
CA ILE A 159 9.57 5.24 -6.42
C ILE A 159 8.28 4.41 -6.44
N LEU A 160 7.35 4.61 -5.47
CA LEU A 160 6.03 3.95 -5.48
C LEU A 160 5.21 4.29 -6.74
N VAL A 161 5.21 5.56 -7.16
CA VAL A 161 4.51 5.96 -8.40
C VAL A 161 5.17 5.38 -9.64
N ILE A 162 6.51 5.35 -9.69
CA ILE A 162 7.21 4.68 -10.79
C ILE A 162 6.85 3.18 -10.81
N LEU A 163 6.81 2.51 -9.66
CA LEU A 163 6.38 1.11 -9.58
C LEU A 163 4.96 0.90 -10.13
N ALA A 164 4.03 1.79 -9.78
CA ALA A 164 2.67 1.72 -10.33
C ALA A 164 2.66 1.87 -11.86
N LYS A 165 3.49 2.76 -12.42
CA LYS A 165 3.65 2.90 -13.87
C LYS A 165 4.29 1.66 -14.52
N ILE A 166 5.27 1.03 -13.87
CA ILE A 166 5.88 -0.23 -14.36
C ILE A 166 4.82 -1.33 -14.43
N ASN A 167 4.01 -1.49 -13.38
CA ASN A 167 2.92 -2.47 -13.37
C ASN A 167 1.91 -2.18 -14.50
N ALA A 168 1.52 -0.92 -14.68
CA ALA A 168 0.62 -0.53 -15.76
C ALA A 168 1.22 -0.80 -17.16
N TYR A 169 2.52 -0.54 -17.34
CA TYR A 169 3.25 -0.88 -18.57
C TYR A 169 3.23 -2.39 -18.83
N GLN A 170 3.56 -3.22 -17.83
CA GLN A 170 3.61 -4.67 -17.97
C GLN A 170 2.27 -5.26 -18.45
N TYR A 171 1.15 -4.82 -17.87
CA TYR A 171 -0.15 -5.47 -18.12
C TYR A 171 -1.02 -4.78 -19.16
N HIS A 172 -0.83 -3.48 -19.39
CA HIS A 172 -1.65 -2.69 -20.32
C HIS A 172 -0.86 -2.12 -21.49
N GLY A 173 0.47 -2.28 -21.53
CA GLY A 173 1.33 -1.70 -22.55
C GLY A 173 1.31 -0.16 -22.53
N VAL A 174 0.91 0.44 -21.41
CA VAL A 174 0.77 1.90 -21.28
C VAL A 174 2.08 2.48 -20.79
N GLY A 175 2.70 3.34 -21.59
CA GLY A 175 3.90 4.11 -21.23
C GLY A 175 5.15 3.71 -22.00
N ASN A 176 6.25 4.38 -21.66
CA ASN A 176 7.56 4.22 -22.29
C ASN A 176 8.55 3.72 -21.25
N TRP A 177 9.03 2.47 -21.39
CA TRP A 177 9.92 1.86 -20.41
C TRP A 177 11.25 2.62 -20.30
N GLN A 178 11.75 3.23 -21.38
CA GLN A 178 12.97 4.04 -21.34
C GLN A 178 12.78 5.31 -20.49
N GLU A 179 11.60 5.92 -20.52
CA GLU A 179 11.28 7.07 -19.64
C GLU A 179 11.19 6.66 -18.17
N LEU A 180 10.68 5.46 -17.90
CA LEU A 180 10.63 4.90 -16.54
C LEU A 180 12.03 4.56 -16.03
N GLU A 181 12.87 3.96 -16.87
CA GLU A 181 14.29 3.70 -16.58
C GLU A 181 15.01 5.00 -16.26
N GLN A 182 14.91 6.00 -17.14
CA GLN A 182 15.54 7.30 -16.92
C GLN A 182 15.04 7.96 -15.64
N SER A 183 13.75 7.84 -15.32
CA SER A 183 13.18 8.35 -14.08
C SER A 183 13.76 7.67 -12.83
N LEU A 184 14.09 6.37 -12.91
CA LEU A 184 14.74 5.64 -11.82
C LEU A 184 16.23 5.99 -11.72
N VAL A 185 16.95 6.08 -12.84
CA VAL A 185 18.38 6.39 -12.88
C VAL A 185 18.66 7.80 -12.39
N CYS A 186 17.84 8.77 -12.79
CA CYS A 186 17.96 10.16 -12.36
C CYS A 186 17.28 10.46 -11.01
N TRP A 187 16.69 9.44 -10.36
CA TRP A 187 16.15 9.62 -9.02
C TRP A 187 17.29 9.75 -8.01
N GLU A 188 17.15 10.71 -7.10
CA GLU A 188 18.03 10.88 -5.95
C GLU A 188 17.20 10.92 -4.65
N PRO A 189 17.77 10.44 -3.53
CA PRO A 189 17.16 10.62 -2.22
C PRO A 189 16.87 12.11 -1.94
N ARG A 190 15.68 12.40 -1.40
CA ARG A 190 15.29 13.79 -1.14
C ARG A 190 16.19 14.42 -0.07
N SER A 191 17.03 15.37 -0.47
CA SER A 191 17.85 16.14 0.46
C SER A 191 16.98 16.94 1.44
N GLY A 192 17.37 16.99 2.72
CA GLY A 192 16.67 17.74 3.77
C GLY A 192 15.56 17.01 4.52
N PHE A 193 15.20 15.79 4.10
CA PHE A 193 14.28 14.90 4.84
C PHE A 193 14.96 13.94 5.79
N GLU A 194 16.28 13.82 5.67
CA GLU A 194 17.09 13.10 6.64
C GLU A 194 16.99 13.78 8.02
N PRO A 195 16.76 13.02 9.10
CA PRO A 195 16.78 13.59 10.45
C PRO A 195 18.12 14.31 10.71
N LYS A 196 18.04 15.55 11.18
CA LYS A 196 19.24 16.35 11.46
C LYS A 196 20.01 15.80 12.65
N GLY A 197 21.34 15.84 12.58
CA GLY A 197 22.21 15.42 13.68
C GLY A 197 22.35 13.91 13.84
N LEU A 198 22.02 13.13 12.80
CA LEU A 198 22.30 11.70 12.76
C LEU A 198 23.81 11.45 12.71
N GLU A 199 24.23 10.39 13.38
CA GLU A 199 25.56 9.81 13.19
C GLU A 199 25.68 9.26 11.77
N SER A 200 26.89 9.28 11.19
CA SER A 200 27.15 8.85 9.80
C SER A 200 26.51 7.50 9.43
N TRP A 201 26.55 6.51 10.33
CA TRP A 201 25.95 5.20 10.07
C TRP A 201 24.41 5.24 10.00
N LYS A 202 23.75 6.15 10.72
CA LYS A 202 22.29 6.32 10.69
C LYS A 202 21.85 7.04 9.42
N SER A 203 22.65 7.99 8.93
CA SER A 203 22.48 8.60 7.61
C SER A 203 22.51 7.54 6.50
N ILE A 204 23.49 6.62 6.57
CA ILE A 204 23.59 5.50 5.64
C ILE A 204 22.36 4.59 5.77
N ALA A 205 21.97 4.23 7.00
CA ALA A 205 20.79 3.39 7.24
C ALA A 205 19.47 4.02 6.76
N TRP A 206 19.40 5.34 6.66
CA TRP A 206 18.26 6.07 6.12
C TRP A 206 18.17 5.99 4.58
N VAL A 207 19.30 6.14 3.90
CA VAL A 207 19.37 6.19 2.43
C VAL A 207 19.44 4.80 1.80
N ALA A 208 20.17 3.86 2.41
CA ALA A 208 20.43 2.55 1.82
C ALA A 208 19.15 1.77 1.45
N PRO A 209 18.10 1.70 2.27
CA PRO A 209 16.84 1.03 1.90
C PRO A 209 16.16 1.66 0.67
N GLN A 210 16.25 2.98 0.50
CA GLN A 210 15.66 3.68 -0.64
C GLN A 210 16.42 3.36 -1.93
N GLU A 211 17.75 3.30 -1.86
CA GLU A 211 18.60 2.86 -2.97
C GLU A 211 18.36 1.39 -3.33
N ILE A 212 18.15 0.52 -2.34
CA ILE A 212 17.77 -0.88 -2.58
C ILE A 212 16.48 -0.93 -3.40
N TRP A 213 15.46 -0.17 -3.01
CA TRP A 213 14.22 -0.09 -3.79
C TRP A 213 14.47 0.37 -5.22
N ARG A 214 15.26 1.42 -5.45
CA ARG A 214 15.62 1.86 -6.81
C ARG A 214 16.22 0.72 -7.64
N HIS A 215 17.13 -0.08 -7.07
CA HIS A 215 17.75 -1.21 -7.78
C HIS A 215 16.79 -2.37 -8.03
N VAL A 216 15.92 -2.67 -7.05
CA VAL A 216 14.85 -3.68 -7.20
C VAL A 216 13.93 -3.29 -8.36
N LEU A 217 13.52 -2.02 -8.43
CA LEU A 217 12.64 -1.53 -9.50
C LEU A 217 13.33 -1.53 -10.86
N LEU A 218 14.62 -1.16 -10.95
CA LEU A 218 15.38 -1.27 -12.20
C LEU A 218 15.43 -2.73 -12.68
N THR A 219 15.74 -3.66 -11.78
CA THR A 219 15.77 -5.09 -12.10
C THR A 219 14.40 -5.56 -12.58
N TYR A 220 13.34 -5.20 -11.86
CA TYR A 220 11.97 -5.54 -12.22
C TYR A 220 11.55 -4.95 -13.57
N LEU A 221 11.86 -3.69 -13.84
CA LEU A 221 11.60 -3.04 -15.12
C LEU A 221 12.24 -3.82 -16.28
N TYR A 222 13.51 -4.22 -16.14
CA TYR A 222 14.17 -5.01 -17.18
C TYR A 222 13.52 -6.39 -17.36
N LEU A 223 13.07 -7.04 -16.29
CA LEU A 223 12.38 -8.33 -16.39
C LEU A 223 11.05 -8.25 -17.16
N VAL A 224 10.34 -7.12 -17.08
CA VAL A 224 9.04 -6.94 -17.73
C VAL A 224 9.13 -6.25 -19.10
N SER A 225 10.34 -5.85 -19.52
CA SER A 225 10.57 -5.15 -20.80
C SER A 225 11.17 -6.04 -21.90
N VAL A 226 11.27 -7.35 -21.66
CA VAL A 226 11.71 -8.38 -22.63
C VAL A 226 10.51 -8.91 -23.41
#